data_AF-A0A9P7G1I1-F1
#
_entry.id   AF-A0A9P7G1I1-F1
#
_cell.length_a   1.000
_cell.length_b   1.000
_cell.length_c   1.000
_cell.angle_alpha   90.00
_cell.angle_beta   90.00
_cell.angle_gamma   90.00
#
_symmetry.space_group_name_H-M   'P 1'
#
loop_
_entity.id
_entity.type
_entity.pdbx_description
1 polymer ?
#
loop_
_entity_poly.entity_id
_entity_poly.type
_entity_poly.pdbx_seq_one_letter_code
_entity_poly.pdbx_strand_id
1 'polypeptide(L)'
;MPLVTDEIKREIGQHFVFGFHGHDVSEDIRTLIRDYHLGSVILMKRNVANAKQTRKIVRELQSIAKESGHAKPLLIGIDQEN
;
A
#
# COMPACT_ATOMS: atom_id res chain seq x y z
N MET A 1 26.78 9.15 8.87
CA MET A 1 25.38 8.79 9.24
C MET A 1 25.19 7.33 8.88
N PRO A 2 24.61 6.47 9.72
CA PRO A 2 24.33 5.12 9.29
C PRO A 2 23.28 5.20 8.18
N LEU A 3 23.60 4.63 7.03
CA LEU A 3 22.69 4.55 5.88
C LEU A 3 21.57 3.57 6.25
N VAL A 4 20.32 3.97 6.05
CA VAL A 4 19.16 3.06 6.20
C VAL A 4 19.27 1.98 5.12
N THR A 5 19.61 0.75 5.51
CA THR A 5 19.74 -0.40 4.61
C THR A 5 18.38 -0.87 4.09
N ASP A 6 18.34 -1.64 3.01
CA ASP A 6 17.08 -2.20 2.49
C ASP A 6 16.39 -3.11 3.52
N GLU A 7 17.17 -3.88 4.29
CA GLU A 7 16.66 -4.71 5.37
C GLU A 7 15.95 -3.88 6.45
N ILE A 8 16.57 -2.76 6.86
CA ILE A 8 15.94 -1.82 7.82
C ILE A 8 14.69 -1.20 7.20
N LYS A 9 14.70 -0.84 5.92
CA LYS A 9 13.48 -0.33 5.25
C LYS A 9 12.36 -1.37 5.26
N ARG A 10 12.67 -2.64 5.02
CA ARG A 10 11.71 -3.75 5.05
C ARG A 10 11.08 -3.90 6.42
N GLU A 11 11.89 -3.83 7.48
CA GLU A 11 11.39 -3.86 8.85
C GLU A 11 10.47 -2.65 9.13
N ILE A 12 10.98 -1.44 8.91
CA ILE A 12 10.25 -0.18 9.18
C ILE A 12 8.94 -0.12 8.41
N GLY A 13 8.94 -0.52 7.14
CA GLY A 13 7.76 -0.47 6.27
C GLY A 13 6.56 -1.24 6.81
N GLN A 14 6.78 -2.30 7.59
CA GLN A 14 5.69 -3.09 8.19
C GLN A 14 4.96 -2.38 9.33
N HIS A 15 5.51 -1.28 9.86
CA HIS A 15 4.93 -0.52 10.97
C HIS A 15 4.07 0.66 10.54
N PHE A 16 4.03 0.98 9.24
CA PHE A 16 3.28 2.12 8.73
C PHE A 16 2.00 1.71 8.01
N VAL A 17 1.00 2.59 8.12
CA VAL A 17 -0.24 2.56 7.35
C VAL A 17 -0.36 3.89 6.63
N PHE A 18 -0.44 3.88 5.30
CA PHE A 18 -0.67 5.10 4.52
C PHE A 18 -1.91 4.99 3.66
N GLY A 19 -2.60 6.11 3.46
CA GLY A 19 -3.65 6.25 2.46
C GLY A 19 -3.17 7.08 1.27
N PHE A 20 -3.98 7.15 0.23
CA PHE A 20 -3.71 7.97 -0.96
C PHE A 20 -4.97 8.69 -1.45
N HIS A 21 -4.82 9.56 -2.44
CA HIS A 21 -5.92 10.33 -3.05
C HIS A 21 -6.28 9.78 -4.44
N GLY A 22 -7.56 9.88 -4.81
CA GLY A 22 -8.06 9.46 -6.12
C GLY A 22 -8.58 8.03 -6.18
N HIS A 23 -9.23 7.71 -7.30
CA HIS A 23 -9.82 6.40 -7.59
C HIS A 23 -8.88 5.42 -8.29
N ASP A 24 -7.66 5.84 -8.59
CA ASP A 24 -6.60 5.00 -9.15
C ASP A 24 -5.40 5.02 -8.21
N VAL A 25 -4.60 3.95 -8.22
CA VAL A 25 -3.37 3.88 -7.44
C VAL A 25 -2.46 5.05 -7.89
N SER A 26 -1.94 5.81 -6.92
CA SER A 26 -1.07 6.97 -7.17
C SER A 26 0.40 6.57 -7.21
N GLU A 27 1.25 7.34 -7.91
CA GLU A 27 2.70 7.06 -7.92
C GLU A 27 3.34 7.13 -6.53
N ASP A 28 2.84 7.99 -5.64
CA ASP A 28 3.33 8.09 -4.27
C ASP A 28 3.15 6.77 -3.51
N ILE A 29 1.96 6.16 -3.57
CA ILE A 29 1.73 4.89 -2.87
C ILE A 29 2.46 3.73 -3.57
N ARG A 30 2.64 3.76 -4.91
CA ARG A 30 3.50 2.80 -5.61
C ARG A 30 4.93 2.86 -5.10
N THR A 31 5.47 4.07 -4.93
CA THR A 31 6.82 4.31 -4.43
C THR A 31 6.97 3.82 -2.99
N LEU A 32 6.01 4.10 -2.12
CA LEU A 32 6.04 3.61 -0.74
C LEU A 32 6.01 2.08 -0.65
N ILE A 33 5.20 1.42 -1.46
CA ILE A 33 5.13 -0.05 -1.49
C ILE A 33 6.42 -0.64 -2.05
N ARG A 34 6.91 -0.14 -3.19
CA ARG A 34 8.05 -0.73 -3.91
C ARG A 34 9.40 -0.43 -3.26
N ASP A 35 9.63 0.82 -2.90
CA ASP A 35 10.97 1.30 -2.53
C ASP A 35 11.17 1.42 -1.01
N TYR A 36 10.06 1.47 -0.26
CA TYR A 36 10.03 1.58 1.20
C TYR A 36 9.30 0.43 1.89
N HIS A 37 8.89 -0.60 1.13
CA HIS A 37 8.32 -1.85 1.66
C HIS A 37 7.12 -1.64 2.59
N LEU A 38 6.28 -0.64 2.29
CA LEU A 38 5.08 -0.32 3.07
C LEU A 38 4.19 -1.57 3.23
N GLY A 39 3.91 -1.96 4.46
CA GLY A 39 3.15 -3.18 4.76
C GLY A 39 1.63 -2.99 4.77
N SER A 40 1.13 -1.76 4.95
CA SER A 40 -0.31 -1.51 5.11
C SER A 40 -0.80 -0.28 4.34
N VAL A 41 -1.98 -0.41 3.73
CA VAL A 41 -2.69 0.68 3.04
C VAL A 41 -4.09 0.83 3.65
N ILE A 42 -4.50 2.07 3.93
CA ILE A 42 -5.88 2.39 4.32
C ILE A 42 -6.62 3.06 3.17
N LEU A 43 -7.74 2.47 2.75
CA LEU A 43 -8.66 3.06 1.78
C LEU A 43 -9.64 3.97 2.51
N MET A 44 -9.88 5.14 1.93
CA MET A 44 -10.86 6.11 2.39
C MET A 44 -12.00 6.24 1.37
N LYS A 45 -13.09 6.94 1.72
CA LYS A 45 -14.22 7.20 0.79
C LYS A 45 -13.77 7.71 -0.58
N ARG A 46 -12.75 8.58 -0.60
CA ARG A 46 -12.15 9.14 -1.84
C ARG A 46 -11.45 8.13 -2.75
N ASN A 47 -11.32 6.87 -2.32
CA ASN A 47 -10.72 5.79 -3.11
C ASN A 47 -11.77 4.80 -3.66
N VAL A 48 -13.04 4.94 -3.26
CA VAL A 48 -14.12 3.99 -3.55
C VAL A 48 -15.18 4.65 -4.42
N ALA A 49 -15.19 4.28 -5.70
CA ALA A 49 -16.24 4.69 -6.64
C ALA A 49 -17.32 3.62 -6.79
N ASN A 50 -16.92 2.35 -6.91
CA ASN A 50 -17.80 1.18 -6.97
C ASN A 50 -16.99 -0.11 -6.77
N ALA A 51 -17.67 -1.22 -6.51
CA ALA A 51 -17.02 -2.51 -6.22
C ALA A 51 -16.05 -2.99 -7.31
N LYS A 52 -16.35 -2.75 -8.60
CA LYS A 52 -15.47 -3.16 -9.71
C LYS A 52 -14.17 -2.36 -9.70
N GLN A 53 -14.25 -1.06 -9.48
CA GLN A 53 -13.07 -0.19 -9.36
C GLN A 53 -12.30 -0.48 -8.07
N THR A 54 -12.96 -0.65 -6.92
CA THR A 54 -12.29 -1.01 -5.66
C THR A 54 -11.51 -2.33 -5.79
N ARG A 55 -12.10 -3.34 -6.44
CA ARG A 55 -11.43 -4.61 -6.73
C ARG A 55 -10.19 -4.42 -7.62
N LYS A 56 -10.23 -3.51 -8.59
CA LYS A 56 -9.08 -3.19 -9.45
C LYS A 56 -7.94 -2.59 -8.61
N ILE A 57 -8.21 -1.57 -7.80
CA ILE A 57 -7.15 -0.92 -7.00
C ILE A 57 -6.55 -1.88 -5.96
N VAL A 58 -7.37 -2.71 -5.28
CA VAL A 58 -6.86 -3.67 -4.30
C VAL A 58 -5.95 -4.70 -4.97
N ARG A 59 -6.34 -5.20 -6.16
CA ARG A 59 -5.50 -6.11 -6.94
C ARG A 59 -4.20 -5.46 -7.36
N GLU A 60 -4.25 -4.23 -7.85
CA GLU A 60 -3.09 -3.49 -8.29
C GLU A 60 -2.09 -3.26 -7.15
N LEU A 61 -2.56 -2.81 -5.97
CA LEU A 61 -1.73 -2.65 -4.77
C LEU A 61 -1.05 -3.98 -4.37
N GLN A 62 -1.79 -5.08 -4.37
CA GLN A 62 -1.24 -6.40 -4.04
C GLN A 62 -0.25 -6.90 -5.10
N SER A 63 -0.49 -6.64 -6.38
CA SER A 63 0.45 -6.94 -7.46
C SER A 63 1.76 -6.19 -7.28
N ILE A 64 1.71 -4.89 -6.99
CA ILE A 64 2.91 -4.07 -6.77
C ILE A 64 3.73 -4.65 -5.60
N ALA A 65 3.09 -4.98 -4.47
CA ALA A 65 3.79 -5.56 -3.33
C ALA A 65 4.44 -6.92 -3.67
N LYS A 66 3.72 -7.80 -4.36
CA LYS A 66 4.24 -9.10 -4.80
C LYS A 66 5.42 -8.95 -5.75
N GLU A 67 5.31 -8.09 -6.75
CA GLU A 67 6.35 -7.82 -7.75
C GLU A 67 7.59 -7.15 -7.13
N SER A 68 7.39 -6.40 -6.03
CA SER A 68 8.47 -5.77 -5.26
C SER A 68 9.14 -6.71 -4.23
N GLY A 69 8.75 -7.98 -4.20
CA GLY A 69 9.35 -8.99 -3.34
C GLY A 69 8.95 -8.85 -1.87
N HIS A 70 7.72 -8.42 -1.58
CA HIS A 70 7.21 -8.46 -0.20
C HIS A 70 7.07 -9.91 0.27
N ALA A 71 7.50 -10.19 1.50
CA ALA A 71 7.38 -11.52 2.09
C ALA A 71 5.93 -11.89 2.46
N LYS A 72 5.07 -10.89 2.64
CA LYS A 72 3.64 -11.03 2.99
C LYS A 72 2.80 -10.07 2.13
N PRO A 73 1.51 -10.37 1.86
CA PRO A 73 0.61 -9.43 1.21
C PRO A 73 0.42 -8.16 2.03
N LEU A 74 -0.01 -7.07 1.37
CA LEU A 74 -0.39 -5.85 2.07
C LEU A 74 -1.60 -6.10 2.96
N LEU A 75 -1.59 -5.53 4.17
CA LEU A 75 -2.82 -5.29 4.91
C LEU A 75 -3.57 -4.15 4.21
N ILE A 76 -4.83 -4.38 3.85
CA ILE A 76 -5.70 -3.36 3.25
C ILE A 76 -6.83 -3.09 4.25
N GLY A 77 -6.81 -1.93 4.87
CA GLY A 77 -7.84 -1.46 5.79
C GLY A 77 -8.83 -0.51 5.12
N ILE A 78 -10.02 -0.43 5.68
CA ILE A 78 -11.01 0.62 5.42
C ILE A 78 -11.78 0.87 6.71
N ASP A 79 -12.17 2.12 6.93
CA ASP A 79 -13.09 2.46 8.00
C ASP A 79 -14.54 2.29 7.50
N GLN A 80 -15.16 1.17 7.83
CA GLN A 80 -16.54 0.83 7.46
C GLN A 80 -17.33 0.45 8.72
N GLU A 81 -17.85 1.48 9.40
CA GLU A 81 -18.57 1.32 10.67
C GLU A 81 -20.06 0.96 10.51
N ASN A 82 -20.62 1.07 9.30
CA ASN A 82 -22.06 0.87 9.02
C ASN A 82 -22.35 -0.21 7.97
#